data_AF-A0A2M7FYF7-F1
#
_entry.id   AF-A0A2M7FYF7-F1
#
_cell.length_a   1.000
_cell.length_b   1.000
_cell.length_c   1.000
_cell.angle_alpha   90.00
_cell.angle_beta   90.00
_cell.angle_gamma   90.00
#
_symmetry.space_group_name_H-M   'P 1'
#
loop_
_entity.id
_entity.type
_entity.pdbx_description
1 polymer ?
#
loop_
_entity_poly.entity_id
_entity_poly.type
_entity_poly.pdbx_seq_one_letter_code
_entity_poly.pdbx_strand_id
1 'polypeptide(L)'
;MQKPSSTRQKIDRVLQSKLLLDASPTLTDVYTLINQLSSDVLDLYPHIACRTQCNTCCKGTSMPVASPAEWAILHDYLLRFWSEEQRAALVQRIENLFLLHAESLWAVHDTIQQDADMSKVEKFAEILPQLADTQCPFLVDETCSAYAGRPAKCRAHGGFLFVFQEHVQLHACQSEVEKMEAFMENQGTRKVVMPVWNPFEEKIVQVFNAPGATSTILAIWVKSHIVEGRLAEEANLNPDFQALRSSKR
;
A
#
# COMPACT_ATOMS: atom_id res chain seq x y z
N MET A 1 6.93 27.59 31.48
CA MET A 1 6.54 26.23 31.00
C MET A 1 7.71 25.66 30.20
N GLN A 2 8.23 24.48 30.53
CA GLN A 2 9.27 23.83 29.74
C GLN A 2 8.67 23.28 28.43
N LYS A 3 9.37 23.44 27.30
CA LYS A 3 8.95 22.83 26.04
C LYS A 3 9.08 21.29 26.15
N PRO A 4 8.09 20.52 25.69
CA PRO A 4 8.21 19.05 25.67
C PRO A 4 9.39 18.62 24.80
N SER A 5 10.01 17.47 25.13
CA SER A 5 11.10 16.89 24.34
C SER A 5 10.60 16.48 22.94
N SER A 6 11.51 16.42 21.97
CA SER A 6 11.19 15.98 20.60
C SER A 6 10.58 14.57 20.57
N THR A 7 11.08 13.66 21.39
CA THR A 7 10.52 12.30 21.54
C THR A 7 9.08 12.33 22.06
N ARG A 8 8.78 13.16 23.06
CA ARG A 8 7.43 13.28 23.61
C ARG A 8 6.45 13.84 22.56
N GLN A 9 6.87 14.83 21.78
CA GLN A 9 6.05 15.39 20.70
C GLN A 9 5.69 14.34 19.65
N LYS A 10 6.62 13.45 19.29
CA LYS A 10 6.38 12.34 18.35
C LYS A 10 5.39 11.32 18.91
N ILE A 11 5.59 10.90 20.16
CA ILE A 11 4.65 10.00 20.87
C ILE A 11 3.25 10.61 20.90
N ASP A 12 3.13 11.88 21.31
CA ASP A 12 1.85 12.57 21.39
C ASP A 12 1.16 12.62 20.02
N ARG A 13 1.91 12.86 18.93
CA ARG A 13 1.35 12.86 17.56
C ARG A 13 0.84 11.48 17.14
N VAL A 14 1.58 10.42 17.43
CA VAL A 14 1.16 9.04 17.12
C VAL A 14 -0.10 8.67 17.89
N LEU A 15 -0.16 9.00 19.19
CA LEU A 15 -1.33 8.76 20.03
C LEU A 15 -2.55 9.59 19.58
N GLN A 16 -2.33 10.75 18.97
CA GLN A 16 -3.37 11.61 18.40
C GLN A 16 -3.67 11.32 16.92
N SER A 17 -3.11 10.26 16.33
CA SER A 17 -3.23 9.97 14.89
C SER A 17 -4.67 9.96 14.39
N LYS A 18 -5.63 9.42 15.15
CA LYS A 18 -7.06 9.45 14.77
C LYS A 18 -7.62 10.87 14.69
N LEU A 19 -7.36 11.71 15.70
CA LEU A 19 -7.83 13.11 15.70
C LEU A 19 -7.24 13.90 14.52
N LEU A 20 -5.95 13.71 14.26
CA LEU A 20 -5.26 14.33 13.13
C LEU A 20 -5.79 13.82 11.78
N LEU A 21 -6.10 12.53 11.70
CA LEU A 21 -6.71 11.93 10.54
C LEU A 21 -8.09 12.54 10.28
N ASP A 22 -8.95 12.63 11.30
CA ASP A 22 -10.29 13.22 11.18
C ASP A 22 -10.21 14.67 10.67
N ALA A 23 -9.20 15.43 11.11
CA ALA A 23 -8.93 16.80 10.68
C ALA A 23 -8.28 16.95 9.29
N SER A 24 -7.96 15.86 8.59
CA SER A 24 -7.35 15.90 7.24
C SER A 24 -8.44 15.92 6.14
N PRO A 25 -8.72 17.07 5.49
CA PRO A 25 -9.86 17.20 4.58
C PRO A 25 -9.63 16.59 3.19
N THR A 26 -8.37 16.40 2.78
CA THR A 26 -8.04 15.86 1.47
C THR A 26 -7.18 14.60 1.55
N LEU A 27 -7.15 13.82 0.47
CA LEU A 27 -6.28 12.64 0.35
C LEU A 27 -4.80 13.02 0.46
N THR A 28 -4.40 14.19 -0.06
CA THR A 28 -3.03 14.72 0.06
C THR A 28 -2.67 15.03 1.52
N ASP A 29 -3.60 15.55 2.31
CA ASP A 29 -3.40 15.79 3.75
C ASP A 29 -3.22 14.46 4.49
N VAL A 30 -4.04 13.45 4.14
CA VAL A 30 -3.89 12.09 4.68
C VAL A 30 -2.52 11.51 4.34
N TYR A 31 -2.03 11.67 3.10
CA TYR A 31 -0.68 11.22 2.72
C TYR A 31 0.41 11.94 3.49
N THR A 32 0.27 13.25 3.70
CA THR A 32 1.20 14.06 4.49
C THR A 32 1.26 13.55 5.93
N LEU A 33 0.09 13.30 6.53
CA LEU A 33 -0.03 12.75 7.87
C LEU A 33 0.62 11.35 7.97
N ILE A 34 0.33 10.45 7.03
CA ILE A 34 0.93 9.10 7.03
C ILE A 34 2.46 9.19 6.95
N ASN A 35 3.01 10.02 6.05
CA ASN A 35 4.46 10.16 5.93
C ASN A 35 5.08 10.70 7.23
N GLN A 36 4.43 11.68 7.89
CA GLN A 36 4.89 12.22 9.16
C GLN A 36 4.84 11.17 10.27
N LEU A 37 3.75 10.43 10.39
CA LEU A 37 3.58 9.39 11.41
C LEU A 37 4.56 8.23 11.19
N SER A 38 4.74 7.77 9.94
CA SER A 38 5.77 6.79 9.60
C SER A 38 7.14 7.29 10.02
N SER A 39 7.51 8.54 9.70
CA SER A 39 8.79 9.11 10.12
C SER A 39 8.94 9.15 11.64
N ASP A 40 7.90 9.57 12.37
CA ASP A 40 7.90 9.64 13.82
C ASP A 40 8.11 8.25 14.44
N VAL A 41 7.43 7.21 13.93
CA VAL A 41 7.59 5.81 14.37
C VAL A 41 8.99 5.29 14.08
N LEU A 42 9.50 5.54 12.88
CA LEU A 42 10.83 5.08 12.48
C LEU A 42 11.94 5.72 13.34
N ASP A 43 11.76 6.97 13.77
CA ASP A 43 12.66 7.63 14.72
C ASP A 43 12.54 7.06 16.15
N LEU A 44 11.35 6.60 16.56
CA LEU A 44 11.15 5.92 17.85
C LEU A 44 11.72 4.50 17.84
N TYR A 45 11.74 3.84 16.69
CA TYR A 45 12.18 2.45 16.50
C TYR A 45 13.27 2.36 15.41
N PRO A 46 14.51 2.76 15.73
CA PRO A 46 15.59 2.85 14.74
C PRO A 46 16.04 1.50 14.16
N HIS A 47 15.64 0.39 14.77
CA HIS A 47 15.95 -0.96 14.29
C HIS A 47 15.03 -1.44 13.15
N ILE A 48 13.90 -0.76 12.92
CA ILE A 48 13.03 -1.03 11.77
C ILE A 48 13.77 -0.55 10.52
N ALA A 49 14.04 -1.43 9.56
CA ALA A 49 14.81 -1.12 8.36
C ALA A 49 13.98 -0.45 7.25
N CYS A 50 12.65 -0.36 7.40
CA CYS A 50 11.74 0.25 6.44
C CYS A 50 11.92 1.77 6.34
N ARG A 51 12.98 2.23 5.66
CA ARG A 51 13.25 3.63 5.34
C ARG A 51 12.97 3.93 3.87
N THR A 52 13.05 5.20 3.49
CA THR A 52 13.12 5.59 2.07
C THR A 52 14.19 4.76 1.37
N GLN A 53 13.88 4.18 0.21
CA GLN A 53 14.68 3.21 -0.57
C GLN A 53 14.61 1.74 -0.13
N CYS A 54 14.00 1.40 1.02
CA CYS A 54 13.67 0.00 1.29
C CYS A 54 12.64 -0.49 0.24
N ASN A 55 12.91 -1.66 -0.34
CA ASN A 55 12.12 -2.23 -1.42
C ASN A 55 11.58 -3.64 -1.12
N THR A 56 11.72 -4.13 0.11
CA THR A 56 11.31 -5.49 0.45
C THR A 56 9.82 -5.71 0.20
N CYS A 57 8.97 -4.71 0.46
CA CYS A 57 7.54 -4.75 0.12
C CYS A 57 7.24 -4.60 -1.37
N CYS A 58 8.24 -4.31 -2.20
CA CYS A 58 8.11 -4.32 -3.65
C CYS A 58 8.46 -5.70 -4.24
N LYS A 59 8.86 -6.67 -3.42
CA LYS A 59 9.28 -8.01 -3.83
C LYS A 59 8.37 -9.07 -3.19
N GLY A 60 8.09 -10.12 -3.95
CA GLY A 60 7.29 -11.26 -3.53
C GLY A 60 5.83 -10.92 -3.26
N THR A 61 5.32 -11.34 -2.09
CA THR A 61 3.88 -11.44 -1.80
C THR A 61 3.19 -10.11 -1.51
N SER A 62 3.94 -9.01 -1.44
CA SER A 62 3.37 -7.69 -1.14
C SER A 62 2.72 -7.09 -2.38
N MET A 63 1.39 -7.14 -2.42
CA MET A 63 0.59 -6.61 -3.52
C MET A 63 0.00 -5.24 -3.13
N PRO A 64 0.59 -4.12 -3.58
CA PRO A 64 0.11 -2.80 -3.22
C PRO A 64 -1.29 -2.57 -3.81
N VAL A 65 -2.24 -2.24 -2.94
CA VAL A 65 -3.63 -1.92 -3.28
C VAL A 65 -3.79 -0.40 -3.36
N ALA A 66 -4.63 0.05 -4.29
CA ALA A 66 -5.03 1.44 -4.42
C ALA A 66 -6.55 1.53 -4.60
N SER A 67 -7.16 2.59 -4.03
CA SER A 67 -8.52 2.99 -4.38
C SER A 67 -8.55 3.77 -5.71
N PRO A 68 -9.72 4.01 -6.32
CA PRO A 68 -9.80 4.84 -7.53
C PRO A 68 -9.20 6.25 -7.38
N ALA A 69 -9.43 6.93 -6.25
CA ALA A 69 -8.84 8.24 -5.97
C ALA A 69 -7.31 8.19 -5.88
N GLU A 70 -6.76 7.13 -5.28
CA GLU A 70 -5.31 6.93 -5.24
C GLU A 70 -4.75 6.60 -6.62
N TRP A 71 -5.48 5.82 -7.41
CA TRP A 71 -5.13 5.55 -8.80
C TRP A 71 -5.12 6.82 -9.64
N ALA A 72 -6.10 7.72 -9.48
CA ALA A 72 -6.12 9.01 -10.18
C ALA A 72 -4.83 9.82 -9.94
N ILE A 73 -4.37 9.87 -8.68
CA ILE A 73 -3.12 10.56 -8.32
C ILE A 73 -1.90 9.87 -8.95
N LEU A 74 -1.82 8.54 -8.85
CA LEU A 74 -0.70 7.79 -9.42
C LEU A 74 -0.67 7.91 -10.95
N HIS A 75 -1.81 7.75 -11.61
CA HIS A 75 -1.95 7.86 -13.06
C HIS A 75 -1.54 9.25 -13.57
N ASP A 76 -2.04 10.33 -12.94
CA ASP A 76 -1.61 11.70 -13.24
C ASP A 76 -0.09 11.87 -13.06
N TYR A 77 0.48 11.30 -11.99
CA TYR A 77 1.94 11.31 -11.78
C TYR A 77 2.70 10.62 -12.92
N LEU A 78 2.23 9.46 -13.40
CA LEU A 78 2.85 8.74 -14.52
C LEU A 78 2.76 9.55 -15.82
N LEU A 79 1.66 10.27 -16.06
CA LEU A 79 1.54 11.08 -17.27
C LEU A 79 2.42 12.33 -17.24
N ARG A 80 2.50 13.00 -16.10
CA ARG A 80 3.25 14.26 -15.96
C ARG A 80 4.76 14.06 -15.86
N PHE A 81 5.20 13.02 -15.14
CA PHE A 81 6.60 12.91 -14.74
C PHE A 81 7.36 11.78 -15.41
N TRP A 82 6.68 10.83 -16.06
CA TRP A 82 7.35 9.78 -16.82
C TRP A 82 7.38 10.12 -18.31
N SER A 83 8.47 9.74 -18.95
CA SER A 83 8.58 9.71 -20.41
C SER A 83 7.70 8.62 -21.03
N GLU A 84 7.45 8.73 -22.33
CA GLU A 84 6.77 7.67 -23.09
C GLU A 84 7.51 6.32 -22.99
N GLU A 85 8.84 6.35 -23.01
CA GLU A 85 9.70 5.17 -22.87
C GLU A 85 9.51 4.48 -21.52
N GLN A 86 9.46 5.26 -20.43
CA GLN A 86 9.21 4.73 -19.10
C GLN A 86 7.80 4.12 -18.97
N ARG A 87 6.78 4.78 -19.56
CA ARG A 87 5.42 4.25 -19.59
C ARG A 87 5.32 2.98 -20.42
N ALA A 88 5.94 2.91 -21.60
CA ALA A 88 6.00 1.73 -22.43
C ALA A 88 6.71 0.56 -21.72
N ALA A 89 7.80 0.83 -21.01
CA ALA A 89 8.49 -0.18 -20.21
C ALA A 89 7.62 -0.71 -19.06
N LEU A 90 6.80 0.14 -18.43
CA LEU A 90 5.82 -0.32 -17.43
C LEU A 90 4.74 -1.19 -18.05
N VAL A 91 4.19 -0.80 -19.21
CA VAL A 91 3.24 -1.63 -19.96
C VAL A 91 3.84 -3.02 -20.22
N GLN A 92 5.08 -3.09 -20.69
CA GLN A 92 5.76 -4.37 -20.92
C GLN A 92 5.91 -5.21 -19.64
N ARG A 93 6.32 -4.59 -18.52
CA ARG A 93 6.41 -5.28 -17.21
C ARG A 93 5.05 -5.81 -16.75
N ILE A 94 3.97 -5.05 -16.98
CA ILE A 94 2.61 -5.47 -16.65
C ILE A 94 2.15 -6.64 -17.53
N GLU A 95 2.35 -6.57 -18.85
CA GLU A 95 1.97 -7.68 -19.74
C GLU A 95 2.74 -8.95 -19.39
N ASN A 96 4.04 -8.87 -19.08
CA ASN A 96 4.83 -10.02 -18.65
C ASN A 96 4.32 -10.59 -17.31
N LEU A 97 3.98 -9.72 -16.35
CA LEU A 97 3.42 -10.14 -15.07
C LEU A 97 2.09 -10.89 -15.25
N PHE A 98 1.20 -10.38 -16.12
CA PHE A 98 -0.08 -11.04 -16.41
C PHE A 98 0.08 -12.31 -17.24
N LEU A 99 1.08 -12.39 -18.13
CA LEU A 99 1.35 -13.60 -18.90
C LEU A 99 1.64 -14.80 -17.96
N LEU A 100 2.32 -14.54 -16.85
CA LEU A 100 2.77 -15.58 -15.93
C LEU A 100 1.80 -15.80 -14.74
N HIS A 101 1.14 -14.74 -14.26
CA HIS A 101 0.43 -14.78 -12.97
C HIS A 101 -1.01 -14.22 -13.03
N ALA A 102 -1.65 -14.11 -14.21
CA ALA A 102 -2.99 -13.52 -14.32
C ALA A 102 -4.01 -14.14 -13.36
N GLU A 103 -4.07 -15.48 -13.25
CA GLU A 103 -5.04 -16.16 -12.39
C GLU A 103 -4.85 -15.79 -10.91
N SER A 104 -3.62 -15.86 -10.40
CA SER A 104 -3.31 -15.51 -9.02
C SER A 104 -3.56 -14.02 -8.74
N LEU A 105 -3.27 -13.11 -9.68
CA LEU A 105 -3.57 -11.68 -9.54
C LEU A 105 -5.08 -11.42 -9.44
N TRP A 106 -5.88 -12.10 -10.26
CA TRP A 106 -7.34 -12.01 -10.19
C TRP A 106 -7.90 -12.64 -8.91
N ALA A 107 -7.31 -13.75 -8.45
CA ALA A 107 -7.68 -14.33 -7.15
C ALA A 107 -7.39 -13.37 -5.99
N VAL A 108 -6.28 -12.63 -6.03
CA VAL A 108 -5.99 -11.54 -5.08
C VAL A 108 -7.04 -10.43 -5.19
N HIS A 109 -7.40 -10.00 -6.40
CA HIS A 109 -8.46 -9.00 -6.61
C HIS A 109 -9.78 -9.42 -5.97
N ASP A 110 -10.24 -10.64 -6.26
CA ASP A 110 -11.49 -11.19 -5.74
C ASP A 110 -11.43 -11.29 -4.20
N THR A 111 -10.28 -11.65 -3.64
CA THR A 111 -10.08 -11.76 -2.19
C THR A 111 -10.07 -10.41 -1.50
N ILE A 112 -9.52 -9.36 -2.13
CA ILE A 112 -9.57 -7.99 -1.59
C ILE A 112 -11.02 -7.51 -1.40
N GLN A 113 -11.94 -7.89 -2.29
CA GLN A 113 -13.34 -7.47 -2.25
C GLN A 113 -14.17 -8.17 -1.15
N GLN A 114 -13.63 -9.21 -0.52
CA GLN A 114 -14.34 -9.94 0.54
C GLN A 114 -14.29 -9.19 1.87
N ASP A 115 -15.24 -9.51 2.76
CA ASP A 115 -15.27 -9.00 4.12
C ASP A 115 -14.01 -9.38 4.91
N ALA A 116 -13.65 -8.56 5.89
CA ALA A 116 -12.46 -8.78 6.72
C ALA A 116 -12.69 -9.88 7.77
N ASP A 117 -12.72 -11.14 7.31
CA ASP A 117 -12.89 -12.33 8.14
C ASP A 117 -11.76 -13.37 7.94
N MET A 118 -11.77 -14.43 8.75
CA MET A 118 -10.72 -15.46 8.72
C MET A 118 -10.64 -16.17 7.37
N SER A 119 -11.76 -16.28 6.63
CA SER A 119 -11.77 -16.91 5.31
C SER A 119 -10.96 -16.09 4.29
N LYS A 120 -10.99 -14.75 4.39
CA LYS A 120 -10.14 -13.87 3.59
C LYS A 120 -8.66 -14.08 3.88
N VAL A 121 -8.30 -14.28 5.14
CA VAL A 121 -6.90 -14.55 5.55
C VAL A 121 -6.43 -15.90 5.00
N GLU A 122 -7.24 -16.94 5.13
CA GLU A 122 -6.94 -18.29 4.61
C GLU A 122 -6.72 -18.26 3.09
N LYS A 123 -7.60 -17.56 2.35
CA LYS A 123 -7.43 -17.38 0.89
C LYS A 123 -6.15 -16.65 0.54
N PHE A 124 -5.80 -15.58 1.26
CA PHE A 124 -4.52 -14.92 1.01
C PHE A 124 -3.33 -15.85 1.31
N ALA A 125 -3.39 -16.67 2.36
CA ALA A 125 -2.34 -17.64 2.67
C ALA A 125 -2.16 -18.69 1.55
N GLU A 126 -3.23 -19.04 0.82
CA GLU A 126 -3.18 -19.93 -0.34
C GLU A 126 -2.64 -19.24 -1.61
N ILE A 127 -3.10 -18.01 -1.88
CA ILE A 127 -2.83 -17.34 -3.16
C ILE A 127 -1.45 -16.65 -3.17
N LEU A 128 -1.09 -15.95 -2.09
CA LEU A 128 0.11 -15.11 -2.05
C LEU A 128 1.43 -15.88 -2.29
N PRO A 129 1.63 -17.12 -1.81
CA PRO A 129 2.84 -17.88 -2.12
C PRO A 129 3.07 -18.11 -3.62
N GLN A 130 2.01 -18.14 -4.43
CA GLN A 130 2.09 -18.28 -5.90
C GLN A 130 2.64 -17.02 -6.58
N LEU A 131 2.78 -15.94 -5.82
CA LEU A 131 3.31 -14.66 -6.26
C LEU A 131 4.65 -14.32 -5.58
N ALA A 132 5.27 -15.28 -4.88
CA ALA A 132 6.49 -15.05 -4.10
C ALA A 132 7.72 -14.69 -4.95
N ASP A 133 7.74 -15.06 -6.23
CA ASP A 133 8.77 -14.71 -7.21
C ASP A 133 8.48 -13.42 -7.99
N THR A 134 7.29 -12.83 -7.79
CA THR A 134 6.91 -11.60 -8.47
C THR A 134 7.57 -10.37 -7.87
N GLN A 135 7.59 -9.29 -8.64
CA GLN A 135 8.00 -7.98 -8.16
C GLN A 135 6.99 -6.92 -8.60
N CYS A 136 6.89 -5.85 -7.82
CA CYS A 136 6.10 -4.69 -8.15
C CYS A 136 6.57 -4.12 -9.51
N PRO A 137 5.67 -3.89 -10.48
CA PRO A 137 6.02 -3.31 -11.79
C PRO A 137 6.67 -1.91 -11.73
N PHE A 138 6.56 -1.24 -10.58
CA PHE A 138 7.19 0.06 -10.32
C PHE A 138 8.59 -0.06 -9.71
N LEU A 139 9.08 -1.27 -9.40
CA LEU A 139 10.44 -1.49 -8.94
C LEU A 139 11.39 -1.50 -10.14
N VAL A 140 12.28 -0.52 -10.21
CA VAL A 140 13.29 -0.36 -11.27
C VAL A 140 14.62 -0.06 -10.58
N ASP A 141 15.66 -0.81 -10.91
CA ASP A 141 16.99 -0.67 -10.30
C ASP A 141 16.92 -0.64 -8.77
N GLU A 142 16.20 -1.60 -8.18
CA GLU A 142 15.99 -1.74 -6.74
C GLU A 142 15.29 -0.54 -6.07
N THR A 143 14.74 0.40 -6.85
CA THR A 143 14.09 1.62 -6.34
C THR A 143 12.67 1.73 -6.86
N CYS A 144 11.75 2.23 -6.03
CA CYS A 144 10.39 2.51 -6.49
C CYS A 144 10.38 3.74 -7.42
N SER A 145 10.22 3.50 -8.71
CA SER A 145 10.17 4.54 -9.76
C SER A 145 8.98 5.49 -9.65
N ALA A 146 7.94 5.12 -8.89
CA ALA A 146 6.77 5.94 -8.60
C ALA A 146 6.67 6.31 -7.11
N TYR A 147 7.80 6.41 -6.39
CA TYR A 147 7.81 6.63 -4.94
C TYR A 147 6.96 7.84 -4.53
N ALA A 148 7.07 8.98 -5.23
CA ALA A 148 6.30 10.17 -4.90
C ALA A 148 4.78 9.98 -5.07
N GLY A 149 4.35 9.23 -6.08
CA GLY A 149 2.95 8.92 -6.40
C GLY A 149 2.39 7.67 -5.71
N ARG A 150 3.15 7.01 -4.83
CA ARG A 150 2.74 5.73 -4.23
C ARG A 150 1.43 5.83 -3.40
N PRO A 151 0.58 4.79 -3.38
CA PRO A 151 -0.63 4.74 -2.54
C PRO A 151 -0.32 4.80 -1.04
N ALA A 152 -1.33 5.11 -0.22
CA ALA A 152 -1.21 5.22 1.23
C ALA A 152 -0.72 3.95 1.89
N LYS A 153 -1.17 2.77 1.44
CA LYS A 153 -0.71 1.49 2.00
C LYS A 153 0.82 1.33 1.87
N CYS A 154 1.39 1.75 0.74
CA CYS A 154 2.84 1.79 0.54
C CYS A 154 3.55 2.83 1.42
N ARG A 155 2.88 3.91 1.82
CA ARG A 155 3.42 4.94 2.73
C ARG A 155 3.42 4.49 4.19
N ALA A 156 2.42 3.70 4.57
CA ALA A 156 2.22 3.19 5.92
C ALA A 156 3.09 1.97 6.24
N HIS A 157 3.58 1.25 5.22
CA HIS A 157 4.35 0.03 5.41
C HIS A 157 5.61 0.26 6.26
N GLY A 158 5.79 -0.56 7.29
CA GLY A 158 6.86 -0.48 8.28
C GLY A 158 6.59 0.46 9.46
N GLY A 159 5.58 1.33 9.37
CA GLY A 159 5.31 2.37 10.38
C GLY A 159 3.98 2.24 11.11
N PHE A 160 3.15 1.25 10.77
CA PHE A 160 1.76 1.16 11.23
C PHE A 160 1.45 -0.24 11.76
N LEU A 161 0.47 -0.31 12.66
CA LEU A 161 -0.17 -1.55 13.07
C LEU A 161 -1.41 -1.81 12.22
N PHE A 162 -1.73 -3.07 11.99
CA PHE A 162 -2.99 -3.52 11.44
C PHE A 162 -3.75 -4.29 12.52
N VAL A 163 -5.02 -3.96 12.70
CA VAL A 163 -5.91 -4.66 13.61
C VAL A 163 -6.86 -5.54 12.79
N PHE A 164 -6.89 -6.82 13.13
CA PHE A 164 -7.74 -7.80 12.49
C PHE A 164 -8.47 -8.60 13.58
N GLN A 165 -9.75 -8.27 13.78
CA GLN A 165 -10.52 -8.79 14.92
C GLN A 165 -9.78 -8.54 16.25
N GLU A 166 -9.42 -9.58 16.99
CA GLU A 166 -8.65 -9.49 18.25
C GLU A 166 -7.13 -9.47 18.04
N HIS A 167 -6.65 -9.66 16.80
CA HIS A 167 -5.24 -9.70 16.47
C HIS A 167 -4.70 -8.33 16.07
N VAL A 168 -3.47 -8.04 16.50
CA VAL A 168 -2.73 -6.84 16.11
C VAL A 168 -1.39 -7.28 15.54
N GLN A 169 -1.05 -6.79 14.35
CA GLN A 169 0.20 -7.11 13.67
C GLN A 169 0.88 -5.84 13.17
N LEU A 170 2.21 -5.86 13.11
CA LEU A 170 2.95 -4.83 12.40
C LEU A 170 2.67 -4.93 10.89
N HIS A 171 2.29 -3.82 10.28
CA HIS A 171 2.11 -3.71 8.83
C HIS A 171 3.48 -3.59 8.17
N ALA A 172 4.23 -4.68 8.09
CA ALA A 172 5.56 -4.74 7.49
C ALA A 172 5.80 -6.10 6.80
N CYS A 173 6.99 -6.29 6.23
CA CYS A 173 7.41 -7.62 5.78
C CYS A 173 7.71 -8.52 6.98
N GLN A 174 7.62 -9.84 6.77
CA GLN A 174 7.78 -10.85 7.82
C GLN A 174 9.07 -10.69 8.64
N SER A 175 10.20 -10.41 7.98
CA SER A 175 11.48 -10.20 8.66
C SER A 175 11.49 -9.02 9.62
N GLU A 176 10.72 -7.96 9.35
CA GLU A 176 10.63 -6.80 10.25
C GLU A 176 9.66 -7.04 11.39
N VAL A 177 8.61 -7.84 11.18
CA VAL A 177 7.74 -8.34 12.25
C VAL A 177 8.57 -9.11 13.27
N GLU A 178 9.36 -10.09 12.82
CA GLU A 178 10.22 -10.92 13.69
C GLU A 178 11.25 -10.08 14.47
N LYS A 179 11.89 -9.11 13.82
CA LYS A 179 12.81 -8.17 14.49
C LYS A 179 12.11 -7.35 15.57
N MET A 180 10.90 -6.87 15.29
CA MET A 180 10.13 -6.06 16.23
C MET A 180 9.66 -6.91 17.43
N GLU A 181 9.24 -8.15 17.18
CA GLU A 181 8.87 -9.10 18.23
C GLU A 181 10.05 -9.43 19.14
N ALA A 182 11.22 -9.75 18.56
CA ALA A 182 12.44 -9.99 19.33
C ALA A 182 12.87 -8.74 20.12
N PHE A 183 12.72 -7.54 19.54
CA PHE A 183 12.98 -6.29 20.25
C PHE A 183 12.06 -6.13 21.47
N MET A 184 10.75 -6.33 21.29
CA MET A 184 9.75 -6.24 22.37
C MET A 184 10.01 -7.25 23.49
N GLU A 185 10.34 -8.49 23.14
CA GLU A 185 10.71 -9.54 24.10
C GLU A 185 11.93 -9.12 24.93
N ASN A 186 12.99 -8.63 24.29
CA ASN A 186 14.21 -8.15 24.96
C ASN A 186 13.96 -6.94 25.87
N GLN A 187 12.99 -6.09 25.56
CA GLN A 187 12.61 -4.96 26.40
C GLN A 187 11.62 -5.32 27.53
N GLY A 188 11.14 -6.57 27.58
CA GLY A 188 10.14 -7.01 28.55
C GLY A 188 8.79 -6.28 28.42
N THR A 189 8.47 -5.76 27.23
CA THR A 189 7.22 -5.03 26.98
C THR A 189 6.60 -5.43 25.65
N ARG A 190 5.28 -5.61 25.62
CA ARG A 190 4.50 -5.78 24.38
C ARG A 190 3.85 -4.47 23.91
N LYS A 191 4.18 -3.35 24.55
CA LYS A 191 3.60 -2.04 24.23
C LYS A 191 4.47 -1.31 23.22
N VAL A 192 3.86 -0.90 22.12
CA VAL A 192 4.48 -0.06 21.09
C VAL A 192 3.61 1.16 20.85
N VAL A 193 4.24 2.26 20.47
CA VAL A 193 3.59 3.52 20.12
C VAL A 193 3.62 3.63 18.61
N MET A 194 2.56 3.13 17.96
CA MET A 194 2.41 3.12 16.52
C MET A 194 0.96 3.46 16.15
N PRO A 195 0.72 4.18 15.04
CA PRO A 195 -0.62 4.42 14.53
C PRO A 195 -1.24 3.11 14.00
N VAL A 196 -2.57 3.03 14.02
CA VAL A 196 -3.33 1.91 13.45
C VAL A 196 -3.77 2.25 12.02
N TRP A 197 -3.58 1.33 11.08
CA TRP A 197 -3.89 1.50 9.65
C TRP A 197 -5.38 1.55 9.36
N ASN A 198 -6.20 0.74 10.04
CA ASN A 198 -7.61 0.54 9.69
C ASN A 198 -8.42 1.86 9.54
N PRO A 199 -8.31 2.86 10.44
CA PRO A 199 -9.02 4.13 10.26
C PRO A 199 -8.59 4.91 9.02
N PHE A 200 -7.31 4.82 8.62
CA PHE A 200 -6.81 5.46 7.41
C PHE A 200 -7.40 4.81 6.16
N GLU A 201 -7.39 3.48 6.13
CA GLU A 201 -8.00 2.71 5.04
C GLU A 201 -9.50 3.02 4.90
N GLU A 202 -10.23 3.03 6.02
CA GLU A 202 -11.65 3.38 6.07
C GLU A 202 -11.90 4.78 5.51
N LYS A 203 -11.18 5.79 6.01
CA LYS A 203 -11.32 7.17 5.53
C LYS A 203 -10.99 7.30 4.05
N ILE A 204 -9.91 6.66 3.59
CA ILE A 204 -9.50 6.73 2.19
C ILE A 204 -10.59 6.14 1.30
N VAL A 205 -11.06 4.94 1.61
CA VAL A 205 -12.05 4.22 0.81
C VAL A 205 -13.40 4.93 0.84
N GLN A 206 -13.91 5.31 2.01
CA GLN A 206 -15.28 5.79 2.17
C GLN A 206 -15.47 7.29 1.89
N VAL A 207 -14.46 8.14 2.16
CA VAL A 207 -14.63 9.60 2.04
C VAL A 207 -14.16 10.12 0.69
N PHE A 208 -13.12 9.53 0.10
CA PHE A 208 -12.51 10.05 -1.13
C PHE A 208 -12.90 9.31 -2.40
N ASN A 209 -13.74 8.28 -2.31
CA ASN A 209 -14.20 7.53 -3.48
C ASN A 209 -15.73 7.51 -3.57
N ALA A 210 -16.25 7.25 -4.77
CA ALA A 210 -17.67 7.04 -4.96
C ALA A 210 -18.17 5.81 -4.16
N PRO A 211 -19.42 5.80 -3.69
CA PRO A 211 -20.00 4.61 -3.07
C PRO A 211 -19.89 3.38 -3.97
N GLY A 212 -19.41 2.26 -3.43
CA GLY A 212 -19.21 1.03 -4.20
C GLY A 212 -17.94 1.00 -5.06
N ALA A 213 -17.08 2.02 -4.98
CA ALA A 213 -15.78 2.03 -5.63
C ALA A 213 -14.92 0.81 -5.26
N THR A 214 -14.44 0.11 -6.29
CA THR A 214 -13.58 -1.06 -6.12
C THR A 214 -12.12 -0.64 -5.94
N SER A 215 -11.53 -1.02 -4.80
CA SER A 215 -10.07 -0.93 -4.62
C SER A 215 -9.41 -2.22 -5.10
N THR A 216 -8.26 -2.14 -5.75
CA THR A 216 -7.55 -3.34 -6.22
C THR A 216 -6.04 -3.11 -6.31
N ILE A 217 -5.30 -4.18 -6.63
CA ILE A 217 -3.84 -4.14 -6.75
C ILE A 217 -3.42 -3.24 -7.92
N LEU A 218 -2.32 -2.52 -7.74
CA LEU A 218 -1.80 -1.58 -8.74
C LEU A 218 -1.59 -2.21 -10.12
N ALA A 219 -1.18 -3.48 -10.18
CA ALA A 219 -0.99 -4.16 -11.45
C ALA A 219 -2.28 -4.26 -12.27
N ILE A 220 -3.43 -4.51 -11.61
CA ILE A 220 -4.74 -4.57 -12.27
C ILE A 220 -5.21 -3.16 -12.67
N TRP A 221 -4.95 -2.14 -11.84
CA TRP A 221 -5.21 -0.75 -12.21
C TRP A 221 -4.45 -0.33 -13.46
N VAL A 222 -3.16 -0.61 -13.54
CA VAL A 222 -2.37 -0.31 -14.74
C VAL A 222 -2.90 -1.12 -15.92
N LYS A 223 -3.18 -2.42 -15.72
CA LYS A 223 -3.70 -3.29 -16.78
C LYS A 223 -5.02 -2.80 -17.37
N SER A 224 -5.92 -2.26 -16.55
CA SER A 224 -7.21 -1.72 -17.01
C SER A 224 -7.08 -0.43 -17.83
N HIS A 225 -5.89 0.17 -17.83
CA HIS A 225 -5.57 1.40 -18.56
C HIS A 225 -4.59 1.15 -19.71
N ILE A 226 -4.38 -0.10 -20.13
CA ILE A 226 -3.60 -0.40 -21.33
C ILE A 226 -4.55 -0.49 -22.53
N VAL A 227 -4.44 0.47 -23.45
CA VAL A 227 -5.19 0.55 -24.70
C VAL A 227 -4.20 0.52 -25.85
N GLU A 228 -4.36 -0.43 -26.77
CA GLU A 228 -3.49 -0.59 -27.94
C GLU A 228 -1.98 -0.65 -27.58
N GLY A 229 -1.66 -1.29 -26.45
CA GLY A 229 -0.27 -1.43 -25.97
C GLY A 229 0.32 -0.16 -25.37
N ARG A 230 -0.49 0.84 -25.05
CA ARG A 230 -0.07 2.10 -24.41
C ARG A 230 -0.89 2.38 -23.17
N LEU A 231 -0.30 3.09 -22.21
CA LEU A 231 -1.05 3.59 -21.05
C LEU A 231 -2.00 4.70 -21.54
N ALA A 232 -3.29 4.58 -21.21
CA ALA A 232 -4.31 5.54 -21.56
C ALA A 232 -4.02 6.92 -20.95
N GLU A 233 -4.37 7.99 -21.68
CA GLU A 233 -4.18 9.37 -21.24
C GLU A 233 -5.20 9.83 -20.19
N GLU A 234 -6.35 9.17 -20.13
CA GLU A 234 -7.39 9.46 -19.13
C GLU A 234 -7.53 8.31 -18.14
N ALA A 235 -7.74 8.65 -16.87
CA ALA A 235 -8.00 7.68 -15.83
C ALA A 235 -9.49 7.28 -15.84
N ASN A 236 -9.79 6.03 -16.17
CA ASN A 236 -11.08 5.42 -15.89
C ASN A 236 -11.12 4.96 -14.42
N LEU A 237 -11.85 5.70 -13.59
CA LEU A 237 -11.97 5.42 -12.15
C LEU A 237 -12.99 4.33 -11.81
N ASN A 238 -13.74 3.84 -12.80
CA ASN A 238 -14.68 2.74 -12.66
C ASN A 238 -14.55 1.75 -13.83
N PRO A 239 -13.37 1.11 -13.99
CA PRO A 239 -13.16 0.16 -15.07
C PRO A 239 -13.98 -1.11 -14.83
N ASP A 240 -14.50 -1.69 -15.92
CA ASP A 240 -15.13 -3.01 -15.86
C ASP A 240 -14.04 -4.08 -15.74
N PHE A 241 -13.66 -4.39 -14.50
CA PHE A 241 -12.66 -5.40 -14.20
C PHE A 241 -13.08 -6.81 -14.66
N GLN A 242 -14.39 -7.11 -14.75
CA GLN A 242 -14.87 -8.41 -15.22
C GLN A 242 -14.75 -8.54 -16.73
N ALA A 243 -15.08 -7.49 -17.49
CA ALA A 243 -14.82 -7.43 -18.91
C ALA A 243 -13.32 -7.52 -19.20
N LEU A 244 -12.48 -6.81 -18.42
CA LEU A 244 -11.03 -6.88 -18.55
C LEU A 244 -10.50 -8.30 -18.32
N ARG A 245 -10.96 -8.99 -17.27
CA ARG A 245 -10.61 -10.38 -16.99
C ARG A 245 -11.02 -11.31 -18.13
N SER A 246 -12.17 -11.05 -18.74
CA SER A 246 -12.73 -11.86 -19.84
C SER A 246 -12.09 -11.57 -21.20
N SER A 247 -11.46 -10.40 -21.37
CA SER A 247 -10.88 -9.93 -22.64
C SER A 247 -9.62 -10.67 -23.11
N LYS A 248 -9.21 -11.72 -22.39
CA LYS A 248 -8.08 -12.59 -22.75
C LYS A 248 -8.42 -14.08 -22.57
N ARG A 249 -9.23 -14.59 -23.51
CA ARG A 249 -8.90 -15.78 -24.31
C ARG A 249 -8.56 -15.31 -25.71
#